data_AF-A0A968NAY8-F1
#
_entry.id   AF-A0A968NAY8-F1
#
_cell.length_a   1.000
_cell.length_b   1.000
_cell.length_c   1.000
_cell.angle_alpha   90.00
_cell.angle_beta   90.00
_cell.angle_gamma   90.00
#
_symmetry.space_group_name_H-M   'P 1'
#
loop_
_entity.id
_entity.type
_entity.pdbx_description
1 polymer ?
#
loop_
_entity_poly.entity_id
_entity_poly.type
_entity_poly.pdbx_seq_one_letter_code
_entity_poly.pdbx_strand_id
1 'polypeptide(L)'
;MEAQVQEWLYDGVMALLKGDRERAQGLLLQVVSNDEQNEYGWLWLSGAVDSVDDQQIALENVIAINPNNPYAKQGLALLARQ
;
A
#
# COMPACT_ATOMS: atom_id res chain seq x y z
N MET A 1 18.78 -8.61 -0.04
CA MET A 1 17.94 -7.55 -0.62
C MET A 1 16.45 -7.89 -0.51
N GLU A 2 16.00 -9.15 -0.67
CA GLU A 2 14.59 -9.51 -0.39
C GLU A 2 14.20 -9.51 1.10
N ALA A 3 15.10 -9.93 2.00
CA ALA A 3 14.82 -9.98 3.44
C ALA A 3 14.46 -8.62 4.04
N GLN A 4 15.06 -7.53 3.52
CA GLN A 4 14.80 -6.17 4.00
C GLN A 4 13.41 -5.66 3.57
N VAL A 5 12.98 -6.01 2.34
CA VAL A 5 11.64 -5.67 1.82
C VAL A 5 10.56 -6.34 2.67
N GLN A 6 10.77 -7.60 3.06
CA GLN A 6 9.82 -8.32 3.92
C GLN A 6 9.74 -7.72 5.33
N GLU A 7 10.88 -7.30 5.90
CA GLU A 7 10.91 -6.64 7.21
C GLU A 7 10.16 -5.30 7.17
N TRP A 8 10.43 -4.46 6.17
CA TRP A 8 9.71 -3.18 6.02
C TRP A 8 8.21 -3.38 5.79
N LEU A 9 7.83 -4.41 5.02
CA LEU A 9 6.42 -4.73 4.82
C LEU A 9 5.76 -5.11 6.15
N TYR A 10 6.38 -6.02 6.91
CA TYR A 10 5.85 -6.44 8.20
C TYR A 10 5.73 -5.26 9.17
N ASP A 11 6.81 -4.50 9.36
CA ASP A 11 6.83 -3.38 10.29
C ASP A 11 5.89 -2.25 9.86
N GLY A 12 5.75 -2.00 8.56
CA GLY A 12 4.84 -1.02 8.00
C GLY A 12 3.39 -1.36 8.28
N VAL A 13 3.00 -2.63 8.08
CA VAL A 13 1.66 -3.12 8.43
C VAL A 13 1.43 -3.02 9.94
N MET A 14 2.41 -3.41 10.77
CA MET A 14 2.28 -3.32 12.22
C MET A 14 2.15 -1.88 12.71
N ALA A 15 2.88 -0.94 12.11
CA ALA A 15 2.77 0.49 12.42
C ALA A 15 1.37 1.02 12.06
N LEU A 16 0.85 0.64 10.88
CA LEU A 16 -0.48 1.07 10.44
C LEU A 16 -1.58 0.56 11.39
N LEU A 17 -1.50 -0.70 11.80
CA LEU A 17 -2.44 -1.31 12.75
C LEU A 17 -2.39 -0.65 14.14
N LYS A 18 -1.26 -0.08 14.52
CA LYS A 18 -1.09 0.70 15.78
C LYS A 18 -1.56 2.15 15.66
N GLY A 19 -1.98 2.59 14.47
CA GLY A 19 -2.36 3.97 14.18
C GLY A 19 -1.18 4.90 13.89
N ASP A 20 0.04 4.37 13.83
CA ASP A 20 1.25 5.12 13.47
C ASP A 20 1.38 5.22 11.94
N ARG A 21 0.55 6.09 11.35
CA ARG A 21 0.44 6.26 9.90
C ARG A 21 1.72 6.79 9.26
N GLU A 22 2.39 7.74 9.89
CA GLU A 22 3.63 8.32 9.37
C GLU A 22 4.72 7.26 9.24
N ARG A 23 4.92 6.44 10.29
CA ARG A 23 5.87 5.33 10.24
C ARG A 23 5.46 4.27 9.22
N ALA A 24 4.17 3.94 9.16
CA ALA A 24 3.65 2.98 8.20
C ALA A 24 3.93 3.42 6.76
N GLN A 25 3.60 4.67 6.42
CA GLN A 25 3.82 5.25 5.10
C GLN A 25 5.30 5.20 4.74
N GLY A 26 6.19 5.63 5.64
CA GLY A 26 7.64 5.61 5.41
C GLY A 26 8.17 4.21 5.10
N LEU A 27 7.76 3.20 5.87
CA LEU A 27 8.19 1.81 5.67
C LEU A 27 7.61 1.19 4.39
N LEU A 28 6.32 1.41 4.13
CA LEU A 28 5.65 0.87 2.96
C LEU A 28 6.13 1.53 1.66
N LEU A 29 6.56 2.81 1.72
CA LEU A 29 7.27 3.45 0.62
C LEU A 29 8.62 2.78 0.33
N GLN A 30 9.37 2.37 1.36
CA GLN A 30 10.61 1.61 1.16
C GLN A 30 10.34 0.26 0.47
N VAL A 31 9.25 -0.43 0.82
CA VAL A 31 8.83 -1.68 0.16
C VAL A 31 8.65 -1.45 -1.33
N VAL A 32 7.77 -0.52 -1.71
CA VAL A 32 7.40 -0.34 -3.12
C VAL A 32 8.50 0.32 -3.96
N SER A 33 9.42 1.08 -3.33
CA SER A 33 10.58 1.65 -4.03
C SER A 33 11.66 0.60 -4.35
N ASN A 34 11.72 -0.48 -3.57
CA ASN A 34 12.70 -1.56 -3.75
C ASN A 34 12.11 -2.78 -4.49
N ASP A 35 10.80 -2.95 -4.42
CA ASP A 35 10.04 -3.99 -5.10
C ASP A 35 8.73 -3.38 -5.62
N GLU A 36 8.80 -2.76 -6.80
CA GLU A 36 7.66 -2.13 -7.46
C GLU A 36 6.55 -3.14 -7.82
N GLN A 37 6.86 -4.44 -7.87
CA GLN A 37 5.90 -5.53 -8.14
C GLN A 37 5.23 -6.05 -6.86
N ASN A 38 5.48 -5.43 -5.70
CA ASN A 38 4.92 -5.87 -4.43
C ASN A 38 3.45 -5.43 -4.27
N GLU A 39 2.51 -6.29 -4.68
CA GLU A 39 1.08 -6.00 -4.55
C GLU A 39 0.65 -5.68 -3.11
N TYR A 40 1.26 -6.31 -2.11
CA TYR A 40 0.93 -6.09 -0.70
C TYR A 40 1.48 -4.75 -0.21
N GLY A 41 2.69 -4.37 -0.62
CA GLY A 41 3.28 -3.06 -0.32
C GLY A 41 2.38 -1.93 -0.80
N TRP A 42 1.95 -1.99 -2.07
CA TRP A 42 1.02 -1.01 -2.63
C TRP A 42 -0.35 -1.01 -1.95
N LEU A 43 -0.90 -2.21 -1.67
CA LEU A 43 -2.21 -2.32 -1.03
C LEU A 43 -2.20 -1.69 0.37
N TRP A 44 -1.19 -2.00 1.18
CA TRP A 44 -1.08 -1.42 2.52
C TRP A 44 -0.71 0.06 2.49
N LEU A 45 0.12 0.50 1.53
CA LEU A 45 0.45 1.91 1.36
C LEU A 45 -0.81 2.75 1.09
N SER A 46 -1.77 2.23 0.33
CA SER A 46 -3.04 2.92 0.08
C SER A 46 -3.82 3.25 1.37
N GLY A 47 -3.62 2.49 2.45
CA GLY A 47 -4.22 2.78 3.76
C GLY A 47 -3.39 3.70 4.65
N ALA A 48 -2.12 3.93 4.30
CA ALA A 48 -1.18 4.72 5.09
C ALA A 48 -1.01 6.16 4.58
N VAL A 49 -1.33 6.42 3.31
CA VAL A 49 -1.31 7.77 2.71
C VAL A 49 -2.54 8.58 3.10
N ASP A 50 -2.40 9.91 3.19
CA ASP A 50 -3.46 10.81 3.63
C ASP A 50 -4.27 11.43 2.49
N SER A 51 -3.72 11.50 1.27
CA SER A 51 -4.41 12.09 0.12
C SER A 51 -5.23 11.04 -0.64
N VAL A 52 -6.42 11.45 -1.11
CA VAL A 52 -7.28 10.60 -1.95
C VAL A 52 -6.56 10.23 -3.25
N ASP A 53 -5.81 11.17 -3.83
CA ASP A 53 -5.05 10.95 -5.06
C ASP A 53 -3.95 9.89 -4.86
N ASP A 54 -3.17 9.96 -3.78
CA ASP A 54 -2.14 8.96 -3.46
C ASP A 54 -2.76 7.60 -3.14
N GLN A 55 -3.91 7.59 -2.46
CA GLN A 55 -4.64 6.36 -2.18
C GLN A 55 -5.09 5.70 -3.49
N GLN A 56 -5.63 6.48 -4.43
CA GLN A 56 -6.04 6.00 -5.75
C GLN A 56 -4.84 5.44 -6.52
N ILE A 57 -3.72 6.18 -6.61
CA ILE A 57 -2.51 5.75 -7.30
C ILE A 57 -1.99 4.41 -6.73
N ALA A 58 -1.93 4.28 -5.41
CA ALA A 58 -1.49 3.04 -4.78
C ALA A 58 -2.41 1.86 -5.13
N LEU A 59 -3.73 2.05 -5.11
CA LEU A 59 -4.70 1.00 -5.48
C LEU A 59 -4.64 0.65 -6.97
N GLU A 60 -4.42 1.64 -7.84
CA GLU A 60 -4.22 1.42 -9.28
C GLU A 60 -2.96 0.58 -9.56
N ASN A 61 -1.87 0.81 -8.83
CA ASN A 61 -0.67 -0.03 -8.91
C ASN A 61 -0.97 -1.48 -8.51
N VAL A 62 -1.78 -1.71 -7.46
CA VAL A 62 -2.22 -3.07 -7.10
C VAL A 62 -3.00 -3.72 -8.25
N ILE A 63 -3.89 -2.99 -8.92
CA ILE A 63 -4.66 -3.52 -10.05
C ILE A 63 -3.78 -3.79 -11.27
N ALA A 64 -2.77 -2.95 -11.51
CA ALA A 64 -1.80 -3.17 -12.59
C ALA A 64 -0.98 -4.46 -12.37
N ILE A 65 -0.60 -4.76 -11.13
CA ILE A 65 0.14 -5.98 -10.76
C ILE A 65 -0.79 -7.20 -10.72
N ASN A 66 -1.93 -7.06 -10.05
CA ASN A 66 -2.94 -8.10 -9.87
C ASN A 66 -4.34 -7.56 -10.18
N PRO A 67 -4.79 -7.69 -11.43
CA PRO A 67 -6.11 -7.22 -11.87
C PRO A 67 -7.29 -7.89 -11.17
N ASN A 68 -7.06 -8.96 -10.40
CA ASN A 68 -8.09 -9.70 -9.68
C ASN A 68 -8.12 -9.40 -8.18
N ASN A 69 -7.29 -8.49 -7.67
CA ASN A 69 -7.26 -8.15 -6.26
C ASN A 69 -8.60 -7.53 -5.81
N PRO A 70 -9.38 -8.21 -4.94
CA PRO A 70 -10.70 -7.73 -4.56
C PRO A 70 -10.65 -6.48 -3.67
N TYR A 71 -9.61 -6.35 -2.85
CA TYR A 71 -9.45 -5.22 -1.93
C TYR A 71 -9.14 -3.93 -2.68
N ALA A 72 -8.27 -3.99 -3.68
CA ALA A 72 -7.96 -2.84 -4.51
C ALA A 72 -9.17 -2.36 -5.32
N LYS A 73 -9.93 -3.29 -5.93
CA LYS A 73 -11.18 -2.98 -6.63
C LYS A 73 -12.20 -2.32 -5.71
N GLN A 74 -12.35 -2.84 -4.50
CA GLN A 74 -13.26 -2.27 -3.52
C GLN A 74 -12.82 -0.87 -3.11
N GLY A 75 -11.53 -0.64 -2.85
CA GLY A 75 -10.98 0.68 -2.53
C GLY A 75 -11.27 1.71 -3.60
N LEU A 76 -10.96 1.40 -4.87
CA LEU A 76 -11.22 2.30 -6.00
C LEU A 76 -12.72 2.58 -6.17
N ALA A 77 -13.57 1.58 -5.99
CA ALA A 77 -15.02 1.75 -6.06
C ALA A 77 -15.58 2.62 -4.93
N LEU A 78 -14.92 2.65 -3.76
CA LEU A 78 -15.29 3.55 -2.66
C LEU A 78 -14.83 4.98 -2.92
N LEU A 79 -13.63 5.18 -3.48
CA LEU A 79 -13.12 6.50 -3.85
C LEU A 79 -13.98 7.16 -4.93
N ALA A 80 -14.41 6.41 -5.94
CA ALA A 80 -15.25 6.93 -7.03
C ALA A 80 -16.66 7.39 -6.60
N ARG A 81 -17.05 7.17 -5.34
CA ARG A 81 -18.36 7.54 -4.79
C ARG A 81 -18.32 8.78 -3.89
N GLN A 82 -17.14 9.34 -3.63
CA GLN A 82 -16.95 10.53 -2.80
C GLN A 82 -17.07 11.78 -3.67
#